data_AF-A0A538GFG7-F1
#
_entry.id   AF-A0A538GFG7-F1
#
_cell.length_a   1.000
_cell.length_b   1.000
_cell.length_c   1.000
_cell.angle_alpha   90.00
_cell.angle_beta   90.00
_cell.angle_gamma   90.00
#
_symmetry.space_group_name_H-M   'P 1'
#
loop_
_entity.id
_entity.type
_entity.pdbx_description
1 polymer ?
#
loop_
_entity_poly.entity_id
_entity_poly.type
_entity_poly.pdbx_seq_one_letter_code
_entity_poly.pdbx_strand_id
1 'polypeptide(L)'
;MTRETFLLVFVLGSAALAVWVVFCLPRLAPQSLRAAGGHLVAALAVGYALAPALRLVPGQPAKISVLVALFAIALPAITYMLLAGLWLMRFMAGQL
;
A
#
# COMPACT_ATOMS: atom_id res chain seq x y z
N MET A 1 -8.63 14.58 17.00
CA MET A 1 -8.39 13.21 16.46
C MET A 1 -7.07 12.71 17.03
N THR A 2 -7.01 11.52 17.63
CA THR A 2 -5.73 10.97 18.11
C THR A 2 -4.92 10.40 16.94
N ARG A 3 -3.62 10.21 17.16
CA ARG A 3 -2.73 9.59 16.16
C ARG A 3 -3.20 8.18 15.81
N GLU A 4 -3.63 7.38 16.79
CA GLU A 4 -4.11 6.03 16.47
C GLU A 4 -5.38 6.06 15.63
N THR A 5 -6.34 6.94 15.96
CA THR A 5 -7.56 7.08 15.15
C THR A 5 -7.21 7.46 13.71
N PHE A 6 -6.25 8.38 13.52
CA PHE A 6 -5.81 8.76 12.18
C PHE A 6 -5.21 7.59 11.42
N LEU A 7 -4.27 6.87 12.02
CA LEU A 7 -3.61 5.73 11.39
C LEU A 7 -4.61 4.61 11.05
N LEU A 8 -5.56 4.33 11.95
CA LEU A 8 -6.61 3.34 11.70
C LEU A 8 -7.47 3.72 10.50
N VAL A 9 -7.98 4.96 10.44
CA VAL A 9 -8.80 5.43 9.31
C VAL A 9 -7.98 5.43 8.02
N PHE A 10 -6.70 5.80 8.09
CA PHE A 10 -5.80 5.81 6.93
C PHE A 10 -5.56 4.41 6.37
N VAL A 11 -5.32 3.42 7.23
CA VAL A 11 -5.16 2.02 6.82
C VAL A 11 -6.47 1.46 6.28
N LEU A 12 -7.62 1.76 6.92
CA LEU A 12 -8.94 1.35 6.43
C LEU A 12 -9.25 1.94 5.05
N GLY A 13 -8.94 3.22 4.82
CA GLY A 13 -9.07 3.84 3.50
C GLY A 13 -8.18 3.17 2.45
N SER A 14 -6.94 2.84 2.82
CA SER A 14 -6.01 2.10 1.95
C SER A 14 -6.54 0.71 1.59
N ALA A 15 -7.17 0.02 2.55
CA ALA A 15 -7.82 -1.28 2.37
C ALA A 15 -9.04 -1.18 1.45
N ALA A 16 -9.87 -0.15 1.64
CA ALA A 16 -11.02 0.10 0.77
C ALA A 16 -10.59 0.31 -0.69
N LEU A 17 -9.50 1.04 -0.93
CA LEU A 17 -8.92 1.19 -2.28
C LEU A 17 -8.41 -0.14 -2.84
N ALA A 18 -7.74 -0.96 -2.02
CA ALA A 18 -7.27 -2.28 -2.46
C ALA A 18 -8.44 -3.17 -2.87
N VAL A 19 -9.50 -3.24 -2.06
CA VAL A 19 -10.73 -3.99 -2.34
C VAL A 19 -11.40 -3.46 -3.61
N TRP A 20 -11.51 -2.15 -3.77
CA TRP A 20 -12.04 -1.52 -4.98
C TRP A 20 -11.27 -1.98 -6.23
N VAL A 21 -9.94 -1.97 -6.20
CA VAL A 21 -9.11 -2.43 -7.33
C VAL A 21 -9.39 -3.90 -7.65
N VAL A 22 -9.52 -4.76 -6.64
CA VAL A 22 -9.83 -6.19 -6.84
C VAL A 22 -11.15 -6.41 -7.57
N PHE A 23 -12.19 -5.63 -7.25
CA PHE A 23 -13.51 -5.79 -7.85
C PHE A 23 -13.69 -5.05 -9.18
N CYS A 24 -13.14 -3.84 -9.29
CA CYS A 24 -13.33 -2.99 -10.46
C CYS A 24 -12.27 -3.22 -11.55
N LEU A 25 -11.08 -3.72 -11.19
CA LEU A 25 -9.95 -3.93 -12.11
C LEU A 25 -9.37 -5.35 -12.01
N PRO A 26 -10.18 -6.42 -12.18
CA PRO A 26 -9.74 -7.80 -11.99
C PRO A 26 -8.60 -8.22 -12.93
N ARG A 27 -8.45 -7.55 -14.09
CA ARG A 27 -7.37 -7.80 -15.06
C ARG A 27 -5.96 -7.49 -14.53
N LEU A 28 -5.85 -6.74 -13.44
CA LEU A 28 -4.56 -6.44 -12.80
C LEU A 28 -4.07 -7.58 -11.90
N ALA A 29 -4.90 -8.59 -11.63
CA ALA A 29 -4.50 -9.70 -10.79
C ALA A 29 -3.35 -10.51 -11.44
N PRO A 30 -2.30 -10.84 -10.68
CA PRO A 30 -1.18 -11.63 -11.20
C PRO A 30 -1.63 -13.05 -11.53
N GLN A 31 -1.15 -13.57 -12.67
CA GLN A 31 -1.49 -14.91 -13.16
C GLN A 31 -0.81 -16.06 -12.39
N SER A 32 0.04 -15.75 -11.40
CA SER A 32 0.74 -16.77 -10.61
C SER A 32 0.99 -16.33 -9.17
N LEU A 33 1.01 -17.33 -8.28
CA LEU A 33 1.35 -17.17 -6.85
C LEU A 33 2.71 -16.50 -6.64
N ARG A 34 3.70 -16.85 -7.47
CA ARG A 34 5.04 -16.25 -7.41
C ARG A 34 5.03 -14.76 -7.74
N ALA A 35 4.22 -14.34 -8.71
CA ALA A 35 4.07 -12.94 -9.05
C ALA A 35 3.34 -12.17 -7.92
N ALA A 36 2.29 -12.75 -7.33
CA ALA A 36 1.60 -12.15 -6.18
C ALA A 36 2.55 -11.98 -4.97
N GLY A 37 3.32 -13.02 -4.64
CA GLY A 37 4.32 -12.97 -3.57
C GLY A 37 5.45 -11.97 -3.87
N GLY A 38 5.93 -11.91 -5.12
CA GLY A 38 6.95 -10.95 -5.54
C GLY A 38 6.49 -9.50 -5.38
N HIS A 39 5.24 -9.21 -5.72
CA HIS A 39 4.65 -7.89 -5.51
C HIS A 39 4.54 -7.52 -4.04
N LEU A 40 4.17 -8.46 -3.18
CA LEU A 40 4.10 -8.22 -1.73
C LEU A 40 5.49 -7.91 -1.14
N VAL A 41 6.50 -8.72 -1.48
CA VAL A 41 7.88 -8.51 -0.99
C VAL A 41 8.44 -7.19 -1.51
N ALA A 42 8.23 -6.87 -2.78
CA ALA A 42 8.67 -5.60 -3.35
C ALA A 42 8.00 -4.40 -2.67
N ALA A 43 6.70 -4.48 -2.40
CA ALA A 43 5.96 -3.42 -1.72
C ALA A 43 6.49 -3.16 -0.31
N LEU A 44 6.76 -4.23 0.44
CA LEU A 44 7.35 -4.16 1.78
C LEU A 44 8.74 -3.56 1.75
N ALA A 45 9.59 -4.00 0.81
CA ALA A 45 10.95 -3.49 0.65
C ALA A 45 10.94 -1.99 0.30
N VAL A 46 10.08 -1.57 -0.63
CA VAL A 46 9.92 -0.15 -1.02
C VAL A 46 9.44 0.67 0.18
N GLY A 47 8.43 0.19 0.92
CA GLY A 47 7.92 0.88 2.11
C GLY A 47 9.01 1.06 3.18
N TYR A 48 9.82 0.03 3.42
CA TYR A 48 10.95 0.07 4.36
C TYR A 48 12.03 1.07 3.91
N ALA A 49 12.38 1.07 2.62
CA ALA A 49 13.43 1.93 2.06
C ALA A 49 13.03 3.41 1.94
N LEU A 50 11.75 3.71 1.65
CA LEU A 50 11.28 5.09 1.50
C LEU A 50 11.07 5.83 2.83
N ALA A 51 10.80 5.12 3.92
CA ALA A 51 10.60 5.70 5.25
C ALA A 51 11.76 6.59 5.74
N PRO A 52 13.06 6.22 5.60
CA PRO A 52 14.18 7.10 5.93
C PRO A 52 14.40 8.21 4.88
N ALA A 53 14.15 7.95 3.60
CA ALA A 53 14.36 8.92 2.52
C ALA A 53 13.52 10.20 2.69
N LEU A 54 12.34 10.06 3.28
CA LEU A 54 11.45 11.18 3.62
C LEU A 54 12.04 12.18 4.63
N ARG A 55 13.03 11.77 5.43
CA ARG A 55 13.72 12.64 6.39
C ARG A 55 14.88 13.42 5.77
N LEU A 56 15.26 13.10 4.53
CA LEU A 56 16.45 13.63 3.88
C LEU A 56 16.19 14.85 2.99
N VAL A 57 14.95 15.33 2.86
CA VAL A 57 14.61 16.47 2.00
C VAL A 57 14.80 17.79 2.76
N PRO A 58 15.89 18.55 2.54
CA PRO A 58 16.14 19.79 3.24
C PRO A 58 15.26 20.90 2.64
N GLY A 59 14.67 21.76 3.49
CA GLY A 59 13.99 22.99 3.05
C GLY A 59 12.50 22.89 2.72
N GLN A 60 11.85 21.72 2.84
CA GLN A 60 10.38 21.65 2.73
C GLN A 60 9.68 22.10 4.02
N PRO A 61 8.56 22.85 3.95
CA PRO A 61 7.70 23.07 5.09
C PRO A 61 7.25 21.74 5.67
N ALA A 62 7.38 21.55 6.99
CA ALA A 62 7.13 20.28 7.68
C ALA A 62 5.75 19.67 7.32
N LYS A 63 4.74 20.51 7.08
CA LYS A 63 3.38 20.07 6.70
C LYS A 63 3.32 19.47 5.29
N ILE A 64 4.01 20.05 4.31
CA ILE A 64 4.03 19.56 2.92
C ILE A 64 4.77 18.22 2.86
N SER A 65 5.92 18.12 3.53
CA SER A 65 6.68 16.87 3.60
C SER A 65 5.85 15.72 4.20
N VAL A 66 5.07 15.99 5.26
CA VAL A 66 4.17 14.99 5.86
C VAL A 66 3.05 14.58 4.90
N LEU A 67 2.43 15.52 4.18
CA LEU A 67 1.39 15.18 3.21
C LEU A 67 1.94 14.36 2.03
N VAL A 68 3.13 14.71 1.52
CA VAL A 68 3.81 13.93 0.48
C VAL A 68 4.14 12.53 0.99
N ALA A 69 4.67 12.41 2.20
CA ALA A 69 4.94 11.13 2.85
C ALA A 69 3.70 10.25 2.98
N LEU A 70 2.57 10.84 3.37
CA LEU A 70 1.33 10.09 3.54
C LEU A 70 0.73 9.71 2.19
N PHE A 71 0.50 10.66 1.29
CA PHE A 71 -0.31 10.41 0.11
C PHE A 71 0.47 9.91 -1.11
N ALA A 72 1.71 10.35 -1.30
CA ALA A 72 2.51 9.91 -2.45
C ALA A 72 3.27 8.60 -2.16
N ILE A 73 3.42 8.24 -0.88
CA ILE A 73 4.26 7.11 -0.47
C ILE A 73 3.46 6.12 0.37
N ALA A 74 3.01 6.51 1.57
CA ALA A 74 2.40 5.56 2.50
C ALA A 74 1.09 4.98 1.94
N LEU A 75 0.22 5.83 1.39
CA LEU A 75 -1.07 5.42 0.81
C LEU A 75 -0.88 4.38 -0.31
N PRO A 76 -0.14 4.66 -1.40
CA PRO A 76 0.04 3.67 -2.46
C PRO A 76 0.77 2.42 -1.98
N ALA A 77 1.77 2.55 -1.10
CA ALA A 77 2.49 1.40 -0.57
C ALA A 77 1.57 0.47 0.24
N ILE A 78 0.79 1.02 1.19
CA ILE A 78 -0.13 0.25 2.03
C ILE A 78 -1.25 -0.35 1.17
N THR A 79 -1.85 0.44 0.27
CA THR A 79 -2.86 -0.07 -0.67
C THR A 79 -2.31 -1.24 -1.49
N TYR A 80 -1.08 -1.13 -2.00
CA TYR A 80 -0.50 -2.20 -2.82
C TYR A 80 -0.13 -3.44 -2.00
N MET A 81 0.37 -3.29 -0.76
CA MET A 81 0.60 -4.42 0.15
C MET A 81 -0.71 -5.17 0.44
N LEU A 82 -1.79 -4.45 0.73
CA LEU A 82 -3.10 -5.05 0.99
C LEU A 82 -3.68 -5.71 -0.26
N LEU A 83 -3.53 -5.07 -1.43
CA LEU A 83 -3.93 -5.62 -2.71
C LEU A 83 -3.19 -6.92 -3.04
N ALA A 84 -1.87 -6.95 -2.84
CA ALA A 84 -1.06 -8.15 -3.02
C ALA A 84 -1.47 -9.28 -2.07
N GLY A 85 -1.78 -8.94 -0.81
CA GLY A 85 -2.35 -9.89 0.15
C GLY A 85 -3.72 -10.45 -0.29
N LEU A 86 -4.60 -9.60 -0.82
CA LEU A 86 -5.90 -10.01 -1.37
C LEU A 86 -5.73 -10.96 -2.56
N TRP A 87 -4.80 -10.67 -3.48
CA TRP A 87 -4.50 -11.59 -4.58
C TRP A 87 -3.98 -12.93 -4.08
N LEU A 88 -3.10 -12.93 -3.08
CA LEU A 88 -2.59 -14.15 -2.47
C LEU A 88 -3.71 -15.00 -1.86
N MET A 89 -4.61 -14.37 -1.09
CA MET A 89 -5.76 -15.06 -0.50
C MET A 89 -6.72 -15.61 -1.56
N ARG A 90 -7.02 -14.84 -2.62
CA ARG A 90 -7.86 -15.32 -3.73
C ARG A 90 -7.23 -16.50 -4.46
N PHE A 91 -5.92 -16.50 -4.64
CA PHE A 91 -5.20 -17.61 -5.24
C PHE A 91 -5.31 -18.87 -4.38
N MET A 92 -5.06 -18.75 -3.07
CA MET A 92 -5.19 -19.87 -2.12
C MET A 92 -6.63 -20.39 -2.02
N ALA A 93 -7.62 -19.52 -2.23
CA ALA A 93 -9.03 -19.89 -2.28
C ALA A 93 -9.49 -20.45 -3.64
N GLY A 94 -8.62 -20.53 -4.65
CA GLY A 94 -8.97 -21.01 -6.01
C GLY A 94 -9.88 -20.06 -6.80
N GLN A 95 -9.86 -18.75 -6.49
CA GLN A 95 -10.75 -17.72 -7.08
C GLN A 95 -10.03 -16.78 -8.07
N LEU A 96 -8.94 -17.25 -8.67
CA LEU A 96 -8.15 -16.56 -9.70
C LEU A 96 -7.99 -17.42 -10.94
#